data_AF-A0A1G7BAZ4-F1
#
_entry.id   AF-A0A1G7BAZ4-F1
#
_cell.length_a   1.000
_cell.length_b   1.000
_cell.length_c   1.000
_cell.angle_alpha   90.00
_cell.angle_beta   90.00
_cell.angle_gamma   90.00
#
_symmetry.space_group_name_H-M   'P 1'
#
loop_
_entity.id
_entity.type
_entity.pdbx_description
1 polymer ?
#
loop_
_entity_poly.entity_id
_entity_poly.type
_entity_poly.pdbx_seq_one_letter_code
_entity_poly.pdbx_strand_id
1 'polypeptide(L)'
;MKTIALFLVFSFVVSINGNTQVLNKLRQKATAAINTTAASDVQLPSAGSTEAGGPPSSPALKDADTKYPFTVVPAAKFYFSDQPFTGSNAGAKTSFTSQEFIYGRLELGGKTLAEVFKMDAQPVKGFHYLKYGMVITPKGQSEEALRTDQTVQYAIYNRSRPILIKEGEEKNTWLNFDVLAEPSRITTLETVYPTPEKISNFNFSTGLNFYTADNNIRQYFPANGLYTIQLLLWSPSFDDWGNPLEYEKNIVSMGTFDYQFSTKDAAALTANTKKRYEALEMKEKMKTKLSKLPDWWHKPFSSGDAMLSAAKLTPMIKSYISQWGLTYISHKIYPNSSTGWTLFKDSQTGFPVSRRSNAEIYLLYKDTDGTCHIASVTLDESYAGGGTYGSPYLKGLWNDEFIECSAIK
;
A
#
# COMPACT_ATOMS: atom_id res chain seq x y z
N MET A 1 -9.98 -25.67 34.66
CA MET A 1 -9.01 -24.97 33.78
C MET A 1 -9.79 -24.10 32.79
N LYS A 2 -10.07 -22.85 33.17
CA LYS A 2 -10.81 -21.85 32.37
C LYS A 2 -10.26 -20.47 32.72
N THR A 3 -9.12 -20.03 32.15
CA THR A 3 -8.70 -18.61 32.24
C THR A 3 -7.53 -18.19 31.34
N ILE A 4 -7.40 -18.69 30.10
CA ILE A 4 -6.40 -18.12 29.16
C ILE A 4 -6.99 -18.11 27.74
N ALA A 5 -7.95 -17.21 27.50
CA ALA A 5 -8.45 -16.94 26.14
C ALA A 5 -9.03 -15.52 25.96
N LEU A 6 -9.22 -14.74 27.03
CA LEU A 6 -9.90 -13.45 26.97
C LEU A 6 -8.97 -12.23 26.76
N PHE A 7 -7.65 -12.38 26.95
CA PHE A 7 -6.71 -11.25 26.88
C PHE A 7 -6.21 -10.91 25.46
N LEU A 8 -6.22 -11.86 24.54
CA LEU A 8 -5.74 -11.65 23.16
C LEU A 8 -6.79 -11.02 22.24
N VAL A 9 -8.08 -11.19 22.53
CA VAL A 9 -9.17 -10.54 21.77
C VAL A 9 -9.33 -9.07 22.19
N PHE A 10 -9.06 -8.73 23.45
CA PHE A 10 -9.18 -7.35 23.94
C PHE A 10 -8.13 -6.41 23.36
N SER A 11 -6.90 -6.89 23.13
CA SER A 11 -5.81 -6.06 22.61
C SER A 11 -5.98 -5.70 21.12
N PHE A 12 -6.65 -6.57 20.34
CA PHE A 12 -6.95 -6.31 18.91
C PHE A 12 -8.17 -5.42 18.69
N VAL A 13 -9.17 -5.44 19.59
CA VAL A 13 -10.38 -4.60 19.50
C VAL A 13 -10.08 -3.14 19.92
N VAL A 14 -9.16 -2.92 20.86
CA VAL A 14 -8.77 -1.58 21.33
C VAL A 14 -8.02 -0.77 20.25
N SER A 15 -7.22 -1.41 19.40
CA SER A 15 -6.50 -0.73 18.30
C SER A 15 -7.42 -0.26 17.16
N ILE A 16 -8.55 -0.93 16.92
CA ILE A 16 -9.50 -0.57 15.88
C ILE A 16 -10.44 0.54 16.39
N ASN A 17 -10.97 0.39 17.60
CA ASN A 17 -11.89 1.39 18.20
C ASN A 17 -11.20 2.70 18.59
N GLY A 18 -9.92 2.66 18.96
CA GLY A 18 -9.12 3.86 19.22
C GLY A 18 -9.04 4.74 17.97
N ASN A 19 -8.69 4.17 16.81
CA ASN A 19 -8.61 4.92 15.56
C ASN A 19 -9.97 5.52 15.13
N THR A 20 -11.09 4.81 15.34
CA THR A 20 -12.42 5.30 14.96
C THR A 20 -12.92 6.47 15.83
N GLN A 21 -12.66 6.46 17.15
CA GLN A 21 -13.02 7.59 18.02
C GLN A 21 -12.13 8.81 17.78
N VAL A 22 -10.85 8.58 17.50
CA VAL A 22 -9.89 9.60 17.05
C VAL A 22 -10.37 10.24 15.74
N LEU A 23 -10.80 9.42 14.77
CA LEU A 23 -11.38 9.87 13.50
C LEU A 23 -12.63 10.73 13.68
N ASN A 24 -13.55 10.37 14.58
CA ASN A 24 -14.76 11.16 14.81
C ASN A 24 -14.46 12.53 15.46
N LYS A 25 -13.48 12.61 16.36
CA LYS A 25 -13.06 13.88 16.97
C LYS A 25 -12.25 14.77 16.03
N LEU A 26 -11.42 14.17 15.17
CA LEU A 26 -10.72 14.87 14.10
C LEU A 26 -11.65 15.43 13.04
N ARG A 27 -12.64 14.63 12.66
CA ARG A 27 -13.71 14.99 11.75
C ARG A 27 -14.59 16.12 12.29
N GLN A 28 -14.92 16.12 13.58
CA GLN A 28 -15.73 17.19 14.17
C GLN A 28 -14.99 18.55 14.27
N LYS A 29 -13.67 18.54 14.45
CA LYS A 29 -12.89 19.77 14.69
C LYS A 29 -12.22 20.37 13.45
N ALA A 30 -11.87 19.56 12.44
CA ALA A 30 -11.37 20.09 11.17
C ALA A 30 -12.44 20.92 10.44
N THR A 31 -13.71 20.50 10.52
CA THR A 31 -14.88 21.22 9.96
C THR A 31 -15.13 22.58 10.64
N ALA A 32 -14.82 22.74 11.94
CA ALA A 32 -15.05 23.98 12.68
C ALA A 32 -14.10 25.13 12.27
N ALA A 33 -12.91 24.79 11.79
CA ALA A 33 -11.86 25.77 11.50
C ALA A 33 -11.79 26.19 10.01
N ILE A 34 -12.40 25.43 9.10
CA ILE A 34 -12.57 25.84 7.69
C ILE A 34 -13.58 27.01 7.57
N ASN A 35 -14.58 27.06 8.44
CA ASN A 35 -15.63 28.09 8.43
C ASN A 35 -15.17 29.44 9.02
N THR A 36 -14.02 29.51 9.71
CA THR A 36 -13.55 30.74 10.38
C THR A 36 -12.64 31.60 9.49
N THR A 37 -12.03 31.05 8.44
CA THR A 37 -11.12 31.78 7.53
C THR A 37 -11.79 32.52 6.36
N ALA A 38 -13.12 32.43 6.22
CA ALA A 38 -13.86 33.05 5.11
C ALA A 38 -14.51 34.41 5.43
N ALA A 39 -14.36 34.92 6.66
CA ALA A 39 -15.00 36.17 7.09
C ALA A 39 -14.00 37.11 7.77
N SER A 40 -13.23 37.87 6.98
CA SER A 40 -12.62 39.12 7.45
C SER A 40 -12.46 40.08 6.28
N ASP A 41 -12.93 41.31 6.52
CA ASP A 41 -12.75 42.56 5.77
C ASP A 41 -13.61 42.85 4.53
N VAL A 42 -14.81 43.41 4.77
CA VAL A 42 -15.21 44.73 4.24
C VAL A 42 -16.08 45.44 5.28
N GLN A 43 -15.63 46.61 5.76
CA GLN A 43 -16.38 47.50 6.64
C GLN A 43 -16.51 48.87 5.96
N LEU A 44 -17.74 49.37 5.80
CA LEU A 44 -18.12 50.76 5.47
C LEU A 44 -19.65 50.92 5.72
N PRO A 45 -20.18 52.15 5.94
CA PRO A 45 -20.74 52.55 7.22
C PRO A 45 -22.28 52.64 7.26
N SER A 46 -22.77 52.88 8.48
CA SER A 46 -24.15 52.85 8.97
C SER A 46 -25.17 53.77 8.30
N ALA A 47 -26.45 53.37 8.34
CA ALA A 47 -27.60 54.26 8.48
C ALA A 47 -28.75 53.61 9.29
N GLY A 48 -29.08 54.23 10.43
CA GLY A 48 -30.42 54.46 11.04
C GLY A 48 -31.50 53.37 11.19
N SER A 49 -31.81 53.04 12.47
CA SER A 49 -33.12 52.88 13.17
C SER A 49 -34.30 52.14 12.48
N THR A 50 -35.04 51.22 13.12
CA THR A 50 -35.86 51.36 14.35
C THR A 50 -36.24 50.00 15.00
N GLU A 51 -36.63 50.06 16.28
CA GLU A 51 -36.98 49.02 17.26
C GLU A 51 -38.11 48.03 16.90
N ALA A 52 -38.05 46.80 17.47
CA ALA A 52 -39.09 46.22 18.36
C ALA A 52 -38.71 44.82 18.92
N GLY A 53 -38.54 44.75 20.25
CA GLY A 53 -38.96 43.68 21.19
C GLY A 53 -38.60 42.19 20.98
N GLY A 54 -37.73 41.63 21.84
CA GLY A 54 -37.62 40.18 22.12
C GLY A 54 -36.77 39.88 23.39
N PRO A 55 -37.09 38.83 24.18
CA PRO A 55 -36.76 38.75 25.62
C PRO A 55 -35.48 37.92 25.94
N PRO A 56 -35.20 37.64 27.23
CA PRO A 56 -33.97 38.02 27.91
C PRO A 56 -32.70 37.25 27.47
N SER A 57 -31.61 38.02 27.46
CA SER A 57 -30.21 37.63 27.30
C SER A 57 -29.80 36.36 28.07
N SER A 58 -29.26 35.38 27.34
CA SER A 58 -28.34 34.37 27.86
C SER A 58 -26.89 34.78 27.52
N PRO A 59 -25.89 34.39 28.34
CA PRO A 59 -24.64 35.12 28.46
C PRO A 59 -23.81 35.07 27.18
N ALA A 60 -23.20 36.21 26.85
CA ALA A 60 -22.19 36.32 25.82
C ALA A 60 -21.09 35.27 26.06
N LEU A 61 -21.02 34.29 25.17
CA LEU A 61 -19.86 33.41 25.04
C LEU A 61 -18.72 34.28 24.50
N LYS A 62 -17.79 34.60 25.39
CA LYS A 62 -16.47 35.15 25.04
C LYS A 62 -15.84 34.29 23.95
N ASP A 63 -15.21 34.97 23.00
CA ASP A 63 -14.41 34.43 21.90
C ASP A 63 -13.61 33.18 22.33
N ALA A 64 -14.06 32.03 21.87
CA ALA A 64 -13.31 30.78 21.98
C ALA A 64 -12.52 30.60 20.68
N ASP A 65 -11.27 31.05 20.75
CA ASP A 65 -10.13 30.69 19.90
C ASP A 65 -10.28 29.23 19.37
N THR A 66 -10.70 29.07 18.11
CA THR A 66 -11.01 27.78 17.47
C THR A 66 -9.74 26.98 17.16
N LYS A 67 -9.12 26.43 18.21
CA LYS A 67 -7.96 25.53 18.12
C LYS A 67 -8.32 24.20 17.47
N TYR A 68 -7.70 23.91 16.33
CA TYR A 68 -7.43 22.53 15.92
C TYR A 68 -6.77 21.79 17.08
N PRO A 69 -7.12 20.53 17.36
CA PRO A 69 -6.45 19.80 18.42
C PRO A 69 -5.00 19.49 18.09
N PHE A 70 -4.61 19.51 16.80
CA PHE A 70 -3.27 19.24 16.29
C PHE A 70 -2.30 20.41 16.40
N THR A 71 -1.01 20.08 16.45
CA THR A 71 0.04 21.06 16.17
C THR A 71 0.20 21.22 14.66
N VAL A 72 -0.53 22.17 14.07
CA VAL A 72 -0.39 22.51 12.64
C VAL A 72 0.96 23.22 12.44
N VAL A 73 1.71 22.83 11.41
CA VAL A 73 2.96 23.49 11.01
C VAL A 73 2.62 24.74 10.21
N PRO A 74 2.72 25.97 10.78
CA PRO A 74 2.19 27.17 10.10
C PRO A 74 3.05 27.59 8.90
N ALA A 75 4.33 27.22 8.90
CA ALA A 75 5.27 27.52 7.82
C ALA A 75 5.24 26.51 6.67
N ALA A 76 4.45 25.44 6.79
CA ALA A 76 4.36 24.40 5.76
C ALA A 76 3.58 24.92 4.55
N LYS A 77 4.17 24.78 3.35
CA LYS A 77 3.52 25.08 2.08
C LYS A 77 3.55 23.86 1.18
N PHE A 78 2.40 23.53 0.61
CA PHE A 78 2.27 22.46 -0.37
C PHE A 78 2.23 23.02 -1.78
N TYR A 79 2.95 22.35 -2.67
CA TYR A 79 2.97 22.57 -4.09
C TYR A 79 2.67 21.24 -4.78
N PHE A 80 1.93 21.28 -5.88
CA PHE A 80 1.61 20.10 -6.67
C PHE A 80 1.97 20.32 -8.12
N SER A 81 2.39 19.30 -8.84
CA SER A 81 2.73 19.39 -10.27
C SER A 81 2.37 18.08 -11.00
N ASP A 82 2.21 18.15 -12.31
CA ASP A 82 2.10 16.97 -13.18
C ASP A 82 3.47 16.36 -13.54
N GLN A 83 4.55 17.00 -13.10
CA GLN A 83 5.91 16.49 -13.20
C GLN A 83 6.57 16.40 -11.80
N PRO A 84 7.53 15.47 -11.60
CA PRO A 84 8.35 15.45 -10.41
C PRO A 84 9.13 16.76 -10.22
N PHE A 85 9.22 17.22 -8.98
CA PHE A 85 10.02 18.39 -8.63
C PHE A 85 11.53 18.07 -8.63
N THR A 86 12.34 19.01 -9.14
CA THR A 86 13.81 18.86 -9.28
C THR A 86 14.64 19.81 -8.40
N GLY A 87 14.01 20.48 -7.42
CA GLY A 87 14.72 21.31 -6.43
C GLY A 87 14.04 22.65 -6.11
N SER A 88 13.01 23.04 -6.84
CA SER A 88 12.16 24.20 -6.57
C SER A 88 10.68 23.84 -6.71
N ASN A 89 9.79 24.81 -6.47
CA ASN A 89 8.35 24.69 -6.72
C ASN A 89 7.93 25.19 -8.13
N ALA A 90 8.89 25.34 -9.06
CA ALA A 90 8.59 25.74 -10.42
C ALA A 90 7.68 24.72 -11.12
N GLY A 91 6.71 25.20 -11.90
CA GLY A 91 5.70 24.34 -12.54
C GLY A 91 4.63 23.81 -11.59
N ALA A 92 4.50 24.41 -10.39
CA ALA A 92 3.41 24.09 -9.49
C ALA A 92 2.05 24.58 -10.02
N LYS A 93 1.02 23.77 -9.82
CA LYS A 93 -0.37 24.06 -10.15
C LYS A 93 -1.31 23.61 -9.05
N THR A 94 -2.52 24.15 -9.06
CA THR A 94 -3.56 23.90 -8.05
C THR A 94 -4.74 23.11 -8.59
N SER A 95 -4.70 22.70 -9.85
CA SER A 95 -5.80 22.00 -10.52
C SER A 95 -5.28 20.92 -11.46
N PHE A 96 -5.96 19.78 -11.45
CA PHE A 96 -5.60 18.57 -12.19
C PHE A 96 -6.85 17.92 -12.78
N THR A 97 -6.64 17.04 -13.75
CA THR A 97 -7.64 16.20 -14.39
C THR A 97 -7.32 14.73 -14.15
N SER A 98 -8.30 13.85 -14.36
CA SER A 98 -8.13 12.40 -14.22
C SER A 98 -7.16 11.73 -15.19
N GLN A 99 -6.59 12.48 -16.15
CA GLN A 99 -5.58 12.00 -17.09
C GLN A 99 -4.15 12.32 -16.62
N GLU A 100 -4.01 13.16 -15.61
CA GLU A 100 -2.71 13.67 -15.18
C GLU A 100 -2.15 12.87 -14.01
N PHE A 101 -0.84 12.70 -14.02
CA PHE A 101 -0.12 12.27 -12.83
C PHE A 101 0.05 13.45 -11.88
N ILE A 102 0.27 13.17 -10.60
CA ILE A 102 0.33 14.19 -9.56
C ILE A 102 1.51 13.90 -8.62
N TYR A 103 2.39 14.89 -8.52
CA TYR A 103 3.55 14.91 -7.64
C TYR A 103 3.39 16.09 -6.69
N GLY A 104 3.85 15.92 -5.45
CA GLY A 104 3.76 16.92 -4.41
C GLY A 104 5.13 17.33 -3.87
N ARG A 105 5.18 18.56 -3.36
CA ARG A 105 6.31 19.12 -2.66
C ARG A 105 5.82 19.88 -1.44
N LEU A 106 6.40 19.57 -0.29
CA LEU A 106 6.24 20.30 0.96
C LEU A 106 7.48 21.18 1.15
N GLU A 107 7.29 22.46 1.47
CA GLU A 107 8.36 23.37 1.90
C GLU A 107 8.08 23.89 3.31
N LEU A 108 9.12 24.04 4.13
CA LEU A 108 9.01 24.19 5.60
C LEU A 108 9.51 25.53 6.13
N GLY A 109 9.56 26.56 5.28
CA GLY A 109 9.93 27.91 5.70
C GLY A 109 11.32 28.01 6.34
N GLY A 110 12.29 27.22 5.85
CA GLY A 110 13.68 27.23 6.31
C GLY A 110 14.00 26.31 7.48
N LYS A 111 13.00 25.65 8.09
CA LYS A 111 13.21 24.60 9.09
C LYS A 111 13.32 23.23 8.44
N THR A 112 14.09 22.34 9.03
CA THR A 112 14.27 20.97 8.53
C THR A 112 13.07 20.07 8.85
N LEU A 113 12.92 18.98 8.11
CA LEU A 113 11.92 17.94 8.39
C LEU A 113 12.05 17.40 9.82
N ALA A 114 13.28 17.12 10.28
CA ALA A 114 13.55 16.63 11.63
C ALA A 114 13.07 17.61 12.71
N GLU A 115 13.37 18.90 12.55
CA GLU A 115 12.99 19.95 13.51
C GLU A 115 11.47 20.17 13.57
N VAL A 116 10.82 20.19 12.41
CA VAL A 116 9.39 20.45 12.27
C VAL A 116 8.57 19.29 12.80
N PHE A 117 8.87 18.07 12.33
CA PHE A 117 8.07 16.87 12.63
C PHE A 117 8.57 16.07 13.83
N LYS A 118 9.60 16.57 14.54
CA LYS A 118 10.21 15.93 15.72
C LYS A 118 10.60 14.48 15.43
N MET A 119 11.27 14.26 14.30
CA MET A 119 11.59 12.92 13.81
C MET A 119 12.53 12.15 14.75
N ASP A 120 13.38 12.84 15.51
CA ASP A 120 14.28 12.24 16.51
C ASP A 120 13.53 11.66 17.72
N ALA A 121 12.29 12.08 17.97
CA ALA A 121 11.44 11.54 19.03
C ALA A 121 10.74 10.24 18.61
N GLN A 122 10.91 9.79 17.35
CA GLN A 122 10.32 8.54 16.90
C GLN A 122 11.01 7.36 17.59
N PRO A 123 10.25 6.37 18.11
CA PRO A 123 10.80 5.28 18.93
C PRO A 123 11.67 4.32 18.12
N VAL A 124 11.61 4.44 16.80
CA VAL A 124 12.24 3.51 15.89
C VAL A 124 13.60 4.04 15.48
N LYS A 125 14.64 3.28 15.81
CA LYS A 125 16.02 3.62 15.47
C LYS A 125 16.36 3.17 14.06
N GLY A 126 16.94 4.08 13.26
CA GLY A 126 17.55 3.76 11.97
C GLY A 126 16.80 4.22 10.71
N PHE A 127 15.60 4.80 10.84
CA PHE A 127 14.94 5.53 9.76
C PHE A 127 13.85 6.44 10.32
N HIS A 128 13.41 7.41 9.52
CA HIS A 128 12.31 8.31 9.86
C HIS A 128 11.13 8.11 8.93
N TYR A 129 9.93 8.45 9.41
CA TYR A 129 8.73 8.36 8.59
C TYR A 129 7.75 9.50 8.87
N LEU A 130 6.90 9.78 7.88
CA LEU A 130 5.66 10.53 8.07
C LEU A 130 4.49 9.63 7.77
N LYS A 131 3.31 9.93 8.29
CA LYS A 131 2.07 9.31 7.87
C LYS A 131 1.34 10.26 6.93
N TYR A 132 0.57 9.70 6.00
CA TYR A 132 -0.23 10.50 5.09
C TYR A 132 -1.71 10.16 5.17
N GLY A 133 -2.55 11.05 4.68
CA GLY A 133 -3.99 10.86 4.62
C GLY A 133 -4.60 11.81 3.60
N MET A 134 -5.77 11.45 3.09
CA MET A 134 -6.44 12.24 2.07
C MET A 134 -7.92 12.41 2.35
N VAL A 135 -8.46 13.57 1.97
CA VAL A 135 -9.90 13.84 1.95
C VAL A 135 -10.29 14.26 0.54
N ILE A 136 -11.37 13.67 0.03
CA ILE A 136 -11.87 13.91 -1.32
C ILE A 136 -13.33 14.37 -1.21
N THR A 137 -13.60 15.59 -1.67
CA THR A 137 -14.87 16.28 -1.45
C THR A 137 -15.33 16.88 -2.79
N PRO A 138 -16.55 16.61 -3.29
CA PRO A 138 -17.10 17.36 -4.42
C PRO A 138 -17.04 18.87 -4.16
N LYS A 139 -16.55 19.64 -5.13
CA LYS A 139 -16.34 21.07 -4.96
C LYS A 139 -17.68 21.78 -4.73
N GLY A 140 -17.71 22.68 -3.76
CA GLY A 140 -18.92 23.40 -3.36
C GLY A 140 -19.85 22.64 -2.42
N GLN A 141 -19.55 21.37 -2.10
CA GLN A 141 -20.22 20.67 -1.02
C GLN A 141 -19.41 20.78 0.26
N SER A 142 -20.07 21.14 1.37
CA SER A 142 -19.46 21.06 2.69
C SER A 142 -19.36 19.60 3.11
N GLU A 143 -18.35 19.24 3.90
CA GLU A 143 -18.26 17.90 4.50
C GLU A 143 -19.54 17.50 5.26
N GLU A 144 -20.28 18.48 5.78
CA GLU A 144 -21.54 18.25 6.50
C GLU A 144 -22.69 17.82 5.58
N ALA A 145 -22.84 18.45 4.40
CA ALA A 145 -23.82 18.03 3.39
C ALA A 145 -23.55 16.61 2.88
N LEU A 146 -22.27 16.23 2.83
CA LEU A 146 -21.81 14.90 2.43
C LEU A 146 -22.06 13.83 3.49
N ARG A 147 -22.16 14.19 4.78
CA ARG A 147 -22.40 13.25 5.89
C ARG A 147 -23.84 12.73 5.94
N THR A 148 -24.78 13.48 5.40
CA THR A 148 -26.21 13.10 5.38
C THR A 148 -26.57 12.20 4.20
N ASP A 149 -25.71 12.13 3.18
CA ASP A 149 -25.89 11.23 2.05
C ASP A 149 -25.33 9.84 2.36
N GLN A 150 -26.20 8.91 2.77
CA GLN A 150 -25.82 7.52 3.06
C GLN A 150 -25.41 6.72 1.81
N THR A 151 -25.63 7.25 0.61
CA THR A 151 -25.27 6.57 -0.65
C THR A 151 -23.82 6.83 -1.05
N VAL A 152 -23.19 7.85 -0.47
CA VAL A 152 -21.80 8.19 -0.76
C VAL A 152 -20.94 8.01 0.48
N GLN A 153 -20.09 6.98 0.46
CA GLN A 153 -19.06 6.82 1.47
C GLN A 153 -17.92 7.81 1.22
N TYR A 154 -18.11 9.08 1.61
CA TYR A 154 -17.00 10.03 1.68
C TYR A 154 -16.11 9.64 2.85
N ALA A 155 -15.04 8.92 2.52
CA ALA A 155 -14.00 8.61 3.48
C ALA A 155 -13.00 9.77 3.50
N ILE A 156 -12.74 10.31 4.69
CA ILE A 156 -11.36 10.67 5.03
C ILE A 156 -10.60 9.37 4.80
N TYR A 157 -9.91 9.26 3.68
CA TYR A 157 -9.06 8.12 3.36
C TYR A 157 -7.84 8.21 4.26
N ASN A 158 -8.01 7.72 5.48
CA ASN A 158 -6.97 7.62 6.48
C ASN A 158 -6.29 6.27 6.32
N ARG A 159 -5.58 6.08 5.19
CA ARG A 159 -4.48 5.14 5.23
C ARG A 159 -3.37 5.81 6.00
N SER A 160 -3.37 5.57 7.31
CA SER A 160 -2.27 5.90 8.21
C SER A 160 -1.03 5.05 7.90
N ARG A 161 -0.57 5.10 6.65
CA ARG A 161 0.59 4.38 6.14
C ARG A 161 1.81 5.28 6.30
N PRO A 162 2.82 4.82 7.05
CA PRO A 162 4.13 5.43 7.02
C PRO A 162 4.67 5.54 5.59
N ILE A 163 5.08 6.73 5.20
CA ILE A 163 5.98 7.01 4.09
C ILE A 163 7.39 7.16 4.65
N LEU A 164 8.37 6.53 3.99
CA LEU A 164 9.76 6.60 4.40
C LEU A 164 10.33 7.98 4.10
N ILE A 165 11.03 8.55 5.07
CA ILE A 165 11.95 9.67 4.87
C ILE A 165 13.33 9.04 4.68
N LYS A 166 13.93 9.23 3.50
CA LYS A 166 15.21 8.59 3.17
C LYS A 166 16.32 9.20 4.01
N GLU A 167 17.39 8.44 4.19
CA GLU A 167 18.57 8.92 4.89
C GLU A 167 19.08 10.23 4.27
N GLY A 168 19.26 11.25 5.12
CA GLY A 168 19.66 12.60 4.74
C GLY A 168 18.49 13.51 4.38
N GLU A 169 17.33 12.98 3.98
CA GLU A 169 16.16 13.82 3.68
C GLU A 169 15.63 14.51 4.94
N GLU A 170 15.82 13.94 6.13
CA GLU A 170 15.38 14.56 7.39
C GLU A 170 16.00 15.96 7.64
N LYS A 171 17.13 16.26 7.00
CA LYS A 171 17.83 17.55 7.08
C LYS A 171 17.33 18.55 6.04
N ASN A 172 16.49 18.13 5.10
CA ASN A 172 15.95 19.01 4.08
C ASN A 172 14.91 19.96 4.68
N THR A 173 14.85 21.16 4.13
CA THR A 173 13.77 22.14 4.40
C THR A 173 12.55 21.92 3.50
N TRP A 174 12.52 20.79 2.79
CA TRP A 174 11.49 20.40 1.85
C TRP A 174 11.38 18.87 1.74
N LEU A 175 10.26 18.38 1.22
CA LEU A 175 10.03 16.97 0.91
C LEU A 175 9.30 16.85 -0.42
N ASN A 176 9.84 16.09 -1.37
CA ASN A 176 9.13 15.70 -2.59
C ASN A 176 8.45 14.34 -2.36
N PHE A 177 7.22 14.18 -2.84
CA PHE A 177 6.45 12.94 -2.68
C PHE A 177 5.49 12.73 -3.85
N ASP A 178 5.02 11.50 -4.01
CA ASP A 178 4.17 11.07 -5.12
C ASP A 178 2.71 10.97 -4.68
N VAL A 179 1.80 11.72 -5.28
CA VAL A 179 0.36 11.63 -4.94
C VAL A 179 -0.33 10.60 -5.84
N LEU A 180 -0.22 10.79 -7.14
CA LEU A 180 -0.73 9.90 -8.18
C LEU A 180 0.34 9.76 -9.27
N ALA A 181 1.47 9.14 -8.94
CA ALA A 181 2.62 9.08 -9.84
C ALA A 181 2.41 8.12 -11.02
N GLU A 182 3.18 8.37 -12.07
CA GLU A 182 3.39 7.46 -13.18
C GLU A 182 4.04 6.16 -12.66
N PRO A 183 3.57 4.96 -13.08
CA PRO A 183 4.11 3.69 -12.57
C PRO A 183 5.64 3.53 -12.69
N SER A 184 6.24 4.10 -13.73
CA SER A 184 7.68 4.04 -14.01
C SER A 184 8.52 5.05 -13.20
N ARG A 185 7.91 6.05 -12.56
CA ARG A 185 8.60 7.21 -11.93
C ARG A 185 8.35 7.33 -10.43
N ILE A 186 7.84 6.29 -9.78
CA ILE A 186 7.54 6.33 -8.34
C ILE A 186 8.83 6.36 -7.52
N THR A 187 8.89 7.27 -6.54
CA THR A 187 10.04 7.52 -5.66
C THR A 187 9.71 7.47 -4.17
N THR A 188 8.44 7.61 -3.81
CA THR A 188 7.92 7.59 -2.43
C THR A 188 7.70 6.16 -1.99
N LEU A 189 8.32 5.76 -0.89
CA LEU A 189 8.16 4.43 -0.31
C LEU A 189 7.13 4.47 0.84
N GLU A 190 6.12 3.61 0.79
CA GLU A 190 5.14 3.40 1.85
C GLU A 190 5.19 1.96 2.41
N THR A 191 4.75 1.78 3.65
CA THR A 191 4.52 0.45 4.23
C THR A 191 3.16 -0.13 3.82
N VAL A 192 3.05 -1.46 3.75
CA VAL A 192 1.73 -2.13 3.73
C VAL A 192 1.03 -2.15 5.10
N TYR A 193 1.77 -2.00 6.20
CA TYR A 193 1.25 -2.08 7.56
C TYR A 193 1.07 -0.69 8.21
N PRO A 194 0.00 -0.47 8.99
CA PRO A 194 -0.27 0.83 9.61
C PRO A 194 0.63 1.16 10.82
N THR A 195 1.39 0.19 11.31
CA THR A 195 2.26 0.32 12.49
C THR A 195 3.73 0.14 12.13
N PRO A 196 4.64 0.92 12.75
CA PRO A 196 6.07 0.79 12.50
C PRO A 196 6.60 -0.56 12.98
N GLU A 197 6.07 -1.22 14.01
CA GLU A 197 6.66 -2.44 14.61
C GLU A 197 6.98 -3.62 13.64
N LYS A 198 6.52 -3.59 12.38
CA LYS A 198 6.91 -4.50 11.28
C LYS A 198 7.62 -3.81 10.10
N ILE A 199 8.49 -2.84 10.41
CA ILE A 199 9.29 -2.00 9.50
C ILE A 199 10.16 -2.74 8.51
N SER A 200 10.65 -3.93 8.84
CA SER A 200 11.44 -4.74 7.90
C SER A 200 10.67 -5.04 6.61
N ASN A 201 9.38 -4.68 6.55
CA ASN A 201 8.46 -4.81 5.43
C ASN A 201 8.09 -3.45 4.76
N PHE A 202 8.91 -2.39 4.89
CA PHE A 202 8.83 -1.23 3.99
C PHE A 202 9.18 -1.69 2.56
N ASN A 203 8.22 -2.29 1.87
CA ASN A 203 8.43 -3.01 0.62
C ASN A 203 7.78 -2.32 -0.58
N PHE A 204 7.12 -1.18 -0.40
CA PHE A 204 6.22 -0.66 -1.42
C PHE A 204 6.54 0.79 -1.78
N SER A 205 6.58 1.10 -3.07
CA SER A 205 6.66 2.43 -3.68
C SER A 205 5.41 2.64 -4.52
N THR A 206 4.26 2.94 -3.91
CA THR A 206 3.00 3.15 -4.65
C THR A 206 2.66 4.62 -4.87
N GLY A 207 3.40 5.54 -4.23
CA GLY A 207 2.88 6.87 -3.93
C GLY A 207 1.66 6.82 -3.01
N LEU A 208 1.16 8.00 -2.61
CA LEU A 208 0.08 8.15 -1.64
C LEU A 208 -1.27 7.62 -2.17
N ASN A 209 -1.48 7.63 -3.49
CA ASN A 209 -2.55 7.02 -4.29
C ASN A 209 -4.01 7.23 -3.80
N PHE A 210 -4.87 7.67 -4.71
CA PHE A 210 -6.32 7.87 -4.51
C PHE A 210 -7.13 6.59 -4.27
N TYR A 211 -6.46 5.43 -4.19
CA TYR A 211 -7.07 4.12 -4.00
C TYR A 211 -8.12 3.75 -5.06
N THR A 212 -7.80 4.06 -6.31
CA THR A 212 -8.63 3.75 -7.48
C THR A 212 -8.60 2.28 -7.90
N ALA A 213 -8.41 1.33 -6.97
CA ALA A 213 -8.52 -0.10 -7.29
C ALA A 213 -9.96 -0.47 -7.69
N ASP A 214 -10.13 -1.54 -8.49
CA ASP A 214 -11.32 -1.90 -9.30
C ASP A 214 -12.70 -1.70 -8.64
N ASN A 215 -12.82 -1.81 -7.32
CA ASN A 215 -14.09 -1.67 -6.60
C ASN A 215 -14.30 -0.33 -5.88
N ASN A 216 -13.27 0.53 -5.75
CA ASN A 216 -13.35 1.70 -4.86
C ASN A 216 -13.34 3.04 -5.58
N ILE A 217 -13.02 3.13 -6.88
CA ILE A 217 -13.00 4.44 -7.56
C ILE A 217 -14.36 5.14 -7.51
N ARG A 218 -15.47 4.38 -7.63
CA ARG A 218 -16.84 4.90 -7.51
C ARG A 218 -17.20 5.32 -6.09
N GLN A 219 -16.52 4.79 -5.08
CA GLN A 219 -16.69 5.19 -3.69
C GLN A 219 -16.17 6.62 -3.46
N TYR A 220 -15.03 6.95 -4.06
CA TYR A 220 -14.37 8.25 -3.90
C TYR A 220 -14.79 9.29 -4.93
N PHE A 221 -15.14 8.83 -6.13
CA PHE A 221 -15.59 9.66 -7.25
C PHE A 221 -16.91 9.10 -7.80
N PRO A 222 -18.04 9.30 -7.11
CA PRO A 222 -19.34 8.73 -7.50
C PRO A 222 -19.90 9.29 -8.81
N ALA A 223 -19.50 10.51 -9.19
CA ALA A 223 -19.95 11.18 -10.40
C ALA A 223 -18.82 11.98 -11.07
N ASN A 224 -18.98 12.28 -12.36
CA ASN A 224 -18.15 13.27 -13.04
C ASN A 224 -18.26 14.62 -12.33
N GLY A 225 -17.15 15.34 -12.21
CA GLY A 225 -17.18 16.65 -11.59
C GLY A 225 -15.85 17.08 -11.03
N LEU A 226 -15.88 18.30 -10.48
CA LEU A 226 -14.74 18.90 -9.82
C LEU A 226 -14.77 18.52 -8.34
N TYR A 227 -13.64 18.05 -7.83
CA TYR A 227 -13.43 17.67 -6.44
C TYR A 227 -12.32 18.51 -5.84
N THR A 228 -12.39 18.82 -4.56
CA THR A 228 -11.28 19.32 -3.77
C THR A 228 -10.62 18.13 -3.08
N ILE A 229 -9.31 18.00 -3.28
CA ILE A 229 -8.47 17.00 -2.64
C ILE A 229 -7.64 17.70 -1.57
N GLN A 230 -7.80 17.28 -0.32
CA GLN A 230 -6.96 17.70 0.79
C GLN A 230 -6.01 16.57 1.16
N LEU A 231 -4.70 16.86 1.14
CA LEU A 231 -3.66 15.96 1.56
C LEU A 231 -3.14 16.38 2.93
N LEU A 232 -2.95 15.41 3.82
CA LEU A 232 -2.36 15.60 5.14
C LEU A 232 -1.08 14.76 5.22
N LEU A 233 -0.01 15.38 5.72
CA LEU A 233 1.19 14.68 6.17
C LEU A 233 1.40 14.97 7.65
N TRP A 234 1.62 13.93 8.46
CA TRP A 234 1.80 14.11 9.90
C TRP A 234 2.84 13.17 10.51
N SER A 235 3.39 13.61 11.64
CA SER A 235 4.23 12.79 12.51
C SER A 235 3.48 12.50 13.80
N PRO A 236 3.34 11.21 14.19
CA PRO A 236 2.89 10.86 15.53
C PRO A 236 3.83 11.47 16.57
N SER A 237 3.27 12.02 17.64
CA SER A 237 4.07 12.47 18.77
C SER A 237 4.25 11.37 19.79
N PHE A 238 5.38 11.37 20.47
CA PHE A 238 5.76 10.35 21.45
C PHE A 238 6.19 11.01 22.77
N ASP A 239 6.00 10.30 23.88
CA ASP A 239 6.60 10.68 25.15
C ASP A 239 8.09 10.31 25.21
N ASP A 240 8.78 10.68 26.29
CA ASP A 240 10.21 10.40 26.47
C ASP A 240 10.55 8.90 26.53
N TRP A 241 9.54 8.05 26.69
CA TRP A 241 9.65 6.58 26.71
C TRP A 241 9.34 5.95 25.35
N GLY A 242 9.03 6.76 24.34
CA GLY A 242 8.69 6.31 22.99
C GLY A 242 7.24 5.80 22.85
N ASN A 243 6.36 6.04 23.83
CA ASN A 243 4.95 5.70 23.71
C ASN A 243 4.21 6.76 22.90
N PRO A 244 3.28 6.38 22.02
CA PRO A 244 2.50 7.34 21.26
C PRO A 244 1.63 8.19 22.19
N LEU A 245 1.67 9.50 21.98
CA LEU A 245 0.80 10.45 22.64
C LEU A 245 -0.59 10.48 21.98
N GLU A 246 -1.52 11.18 22.63
CA GLU A 246 -2.84 11.47 22.07
C GLU A 246 -2.71 12.13 20.68
N TYR A 247 -3.63 11.79 19.77
CA TYR A 247 -3.54 12.19 18.36
C TYR A 247 -3.57 13.71 18.17
N GLU A 248 -4.18 14.43 19.09
CA GLU A 248 -4.18 15.89 19.18
C GLU A 248 -2.75 16.42 19.25
N LYS A 249 -1.81 15.68 19.84
CA LYS A 249 -0.42 16.15 19.93
C LYS A 249 0.33 15.97 18.62
N ASN A 250 -0.21 15.24 17.64
CA ASN A 250 0.44 15.01 16.35
C ASN A 250 0.75 16.33 15.63
N ILE A 251 1.88 16.33 14.94
CA ILE A 251 2.35 17.47 14.16
C ILE A 251 1.90 17.25 12.72
N VAL A 252 1.11 18.19 12.19
CA VAL A 252 0.40 18.02 10.91
C VAL A 252 0.72 19.16 9.96
N SER A 253 0.84 18.82 8.69
CA SER A 253 0.89 19.76 7.57
C SER A 253 -0.18 19.38 6.54
N MET A 254 -0.76 20.36 5.85
CA MET A 254 -1.86 20.13 4.90
C MET A 254 -1.69 20.92 3.61
N GLY A 255 -2.13 20.32 2.51
CA GLY A 255 -2.18 20.93 1.20
C GLY A 255 -3.48 20.60 0.47
N THR A 256 -3.91 21.47 -0.43
CA THR A 256 -5.13 21.28 -1.21
C THR A 256 -4.90 21.52 -2.70
N PHE A 257 -5.63 20.78 -3.52
CA PHE A 257 -5.74 21.03 -4.96
C PHE A 257 -7.12 20.61 -5.47
N ASP A 258 -7.50 21.15 -6.62
CA ASP A 258 -8.71 20.77 -7.32
C ASP A 258 -8.43 19.63 -8.32
N TYR A 259 -9.37 18.70 -8.43
CA TYR A 259 -9.27 17.53 -9.29
C TYR A 259 -10.57 17.32 -10.08
N GLN A 260 -10.49 17.48 -11.39
CA GLN A 260 -11.58 17.25 -12.32
C GLN A 260 -11.61 15.76 -12.70
N PHE A 261 -12.58 15.04 -12.15
CA PHE A 261 -12.76 13.62 -12.43
C PHE A 261 -13.69 13.37 -13.63
N SER A 262 -13.33 12.40 -14.45
CA SER A 262 -14.12 11.84 -15.54
C SER A 262 -14.16 10.31 -15.45
N THR A 263 -15.36 9.74 -15.49
CA THR A 263 -15.59 8.29 -15.49
C THR A 263 -14.99 7.60 -16.71
N LYS A 264 -14.72 8.33 -17.80
CA LYS A 264 -14.01 7.80 -18.98
C LYS A 264 -12.57 7.40 -18.66
N ASP A 265 -11.94 8.04 -17.69
CA ASP A 265 -10.55 7.79 -17.30
C ASP A 265 -10.44 6.75 -16.19
N ALA A 266 -11.56 6.28 -15.64
CA ALA A 266 -11.60 5.37 -14.50
C ALA A 266 -10.83 4.06 -14.75
N ALA A 267 -10.96 3.48 -15.94
CA ALA A 267 -10.25 2.26 -16.31
C ALA A 267 -8.72 2.49 -16.36
N ALA A 268 -8.27 3.61 -16.92
CA ALA A 268 -6.85 3.97 -16.97
C ALA A 268 -6.28 4.24 -15.57
N LEU A 269 -7.01 4.96 -14.71
CA LEU A 269 -6.63 5.18 -13.31
C LEU A 269 -6.49 3.88 -12.52
N THR A 270 -7.40 2.93 -12.78
CA THR A 270 -7.38 1.62 -12.12
C THR A 270 -6.21 0.76 -12.62
N ALA A 271 -6.00 0.71 -13.94
CA ALA A 271 -4.87 0.02 -14.55
C ALA A 271 -3.53 0.60 -14.08
N ASN A 272 -3.42 1.93 -13.96
CA ASN A 272 -2.23 2.58 -13.42
C ASN A 272 -2.01 2.20 -11.96
N THR A 273 -3.06 2.20 -11.12
CA THR A 273 -2.97 1.70 -9.74
C THR A 273 -2.47 0.26 -9.70
N LYS A 274 -2.98 -0.63 -10.56
CA LYS A 274 -2.53 -2.02 -10.65
C LYS A 274 -1.05 -2.11 -11.03
N LYS A 275 -0.62 -1.42 -12.09
CA LYS A 275 0.78 -1.35 -12.53
C LYS A 275 1.71 -0.85 -11.43
N ARG A 276 1.26 0.12 -10.62
CA ARG A 276 2.03 0.60 -9.46
C ARG A 276 2.26 -0.51 -8.44
N TYR A 277 1.27 -1.36 -8.16
CA TYR A 277 1.47 -2.51 -7.27
C TYR A 277 2.34 -3.60 -7.92
N GLU A 278 2.13 -3.92 -9.19
CA GLU A 278 2.91 -4.92 -9.93
C GLU A 278 4.41 -4.53 -10.01
N ALA A 279 4.72 -3.26 -10.24
CA ALA A 279 6.09 -2.76 -10.25
C ALA A 279 6.82 -2.99 -8.91
N LEU A 280 6.07 -3.10 -7.81
CA LEU A 280 6.62 -3.32 -6.47
C LEU A 280 6.85 -4.77 -6.19
N GLU A 281 5.86 -5.58 -6.52
CA GLU A 281 6.01 -7.01 -6.47
C GLU A 281 7.24 -7.41 -7.29
N MET A 282 7.41 -6.85 -8.49
CA MET A 282 8.58 -7.08 -9.32
C MET A 282 9.88 -6.55 -8.70
N LYS A 283 9.93 -5.34 -8.13
CA LYS A 283 11.13 -4.82 -7.45
C LYS A 283 11.55 -5.67 -6.24
N GLU A 284 10.60 -6.11 -5.42
CA GLU A 284 10.87 -6.98 -4.28
C GLU A 284 11.32 -8.37 -4.72
N LYS A 285 10.62 -8.95 -5.69
CA LYS A 285 10.99 -10.23 -6.34
C LYS A 285 12.39 -10.18 -6.96
N MET A 286 12.81 -9.03 -7.47
CA MET A 286 14.13 -8.83 -8.05
C MET A 286 15.25 -8.61 -7.00
N LYS A 287 14.93 -8.19 -5.76
CA LYS A 287 15.93 -8.13 -4.67
C LYS A 287 16.37 -9.52 -4.21
N THR A 288 15.48 -10.51 -4.29
CA THR A 288 15.73 -11.91 -3.97
C THR A 288 16.21 -12.72 -5.19
N LYS A 289 16.50 -12.06 -6.31
CA LYS A 289 16.87 -12.72 -7.55
C LYS A 289 18.19 -13.47 -7.40
N LEU A 290 18.16 -14.76 -7.71
CA LEU A 290 19.36 -15.57 -7.79
C LEU A 290 20.23 -15.06 -8.96
N SER A 291 21.45 -14.65 -8.66
CA SER A 291 22.45 -14.24 -9.66
C SER A 291 23.29 -15.40 -10.19
N LYS A 292 23.10 -16.60 -9.63
CA LYS A 292 23.71 -17.85 -10.07
C LYS A 292 22.78 -19.02 -9.79
N LEU A 293 22.92 -20.08 -10.59
CA LEU A 293 22.29 -21.36 -10.27
C LEU A 293 22.88 -21.94 -8.98
N PRO A 294 22.11 -22.71 -8.19
CA PRO A 294 22.65 -23.42 -7.05
C PRO A 294 23.82 -24.33 -7.48
N ASP A 295 24.86 -24.43 -6.65
CA ASP A 295 26.08 -25.19 -6.97
C ASP A 295 25.81 -26.69 -7.26
N TRP A 296 24.66 -27.21 -6.84
CA TRP A 296 24.23 -28.58 -7.11
C TRP A 296 23.57 -28.77 -8.49
N TRP A 297 23.16 -27.71 -9.19
CA TRP A 297 22.37 -27.79 -10.42
C TRP A 297 23.02 -28.65 -11.52
N HIS A 298 24.35 -28.61 -11.59
CA HIS A 298 25.11 -29.37 -12.59
C HIS A 298 25.48 -30.79 -12.14
N LYS A 299 25.20 -31.15 -10.89
CA LYS A 299 25.51 -32.49 -10.37
C LYS A 299 24.50 -33.51 -10.93
N PRO A 300 24.94 -34.70 -11.32
CA PRO A 300 24.05 -35.73 -11.85
C PRO A 300 23.19 -36.32 -10.73
N PHE A 301 21.98 -36.72 -11.07
CA PHE A 301 21.13 -37.59 -10.28
C PHE A 301 21.00 -38.94 -11.00
N SER A 302 21.10 -40.04 -10.27
CA SER A 302 20.92 -41.39 -10.80
C SER A 302 19.80 -42.10 -10.06
N SER A 303 18.84 -42.63 -10.81
CA SER A 303 17.78 -43.48 -10.28
C SER A 303 17.53 -44.63 -11.27
N GLY A 304 17.13 -45.79 -10.73
CA GLY A 304 16.61 -46.89 -11.54
C GLY A 304 15.17 -46.67 -12.01
N ASP A 305 14.53 -45.59 -11.57
CA ASP A 305 13.16 -45.26 -11.97
C ASP A 305 13.11 -44.65 -13.38
N ALA A 306 12.55 -45.39 -14.33
CA ALA A 306 12.40 -44.97 -15.71
C ALA A 306 11.56 -43.69 -15.86
N MET A 307 10.65 -43.38 -14.92
CA MET A 307 9.82 -42.17 -14.96
C MET A 307 10.63 -40.90 -14.67
N LEU A 308 11.76 -41.02 -13.99
CA LEU A 308 12.67 -39.92 -13.71
C LEU A 308 13.71 -39.70 -14.82
N SER A 309 13.65 -40.49 -15.89
CA SER A 309 14.53 -40.30 -17.05
C SER A 309 14.18 -39.01 -17.79
N ALA A 310 15.20 -38.36 -18.36
CA ALA A 310 15.02 -37.15 -19.17
C ALA A 310 14.05 -37.37 -20.34
N ALA A 311 14.02 -38.57 -20.92
CA ALA A 311 13.13 -38.94 -22.01
C ALA A 311 11.64 -38.91 -21.62
N LYS A 312 11.31 -39.19 -20.34
CA LYS A 312 9.94 -39.17 -19.82
C LYS A 312 9.59 -37.81 -19.21
N LEU A 313 10.49 -37.22 -18.43
CA LEU A 313 10.23 -35.95 -17.74
C LEU A 313 10.16 -34.75 -18.70
N THR A 314 11.09 -34.62 -19.65
CA THR A 314 11.14 -33.45 -20.54
C THR A 314 9.81 -33.16 -21.25
N PRO A 315 9.18 -34.11 -21.96
CA PRO A 315 7.91 -33.85 -22.63
C PRO A 315 6.78 -33.54 -21.65
N MET A 316 6.75 -34.23 -20.49
CA MET A 316 5.74 -34.01 -19.46
C MET A 316 5.82 -32.60 -18.87
N ILE A 317 7.03 -32.14 -18.55
CA ILE A 317 7.29 -30.79 -18.05
C ILE A 317 6.90 -29.75 -19.10
N LYS A 318 7.35 -29.91 -20.35
CA LYS A 318 7.02 -28.98 -21.44
C LYS A 318 5.51 -28.85 -21.62
N SER A 319 4.79 -29.97 -21.64
CA SER A 319 3.33 -29.98 -21.71
C SER A 319 2.72 -29.26 -20.50
N TYR A 320 3.18 -29.58 -19.29
CA TYR A 320 2.67 -29.01 -18.04
C TYR A 320 2.85 -27.49 -17.95
N ILE A 321 3.98 -26.92 -18.38
CA ILE A 321 4.17 -25.48 -18.28
C ILE A 321 3.59 -24.70 -19.45
N SER A 322 3.48 -25.34 -20.62
CA SER A 322 2.86 -24.71 -21.80
C SER A 322 1.39 -24.35 -21.59
N GLN A 323 0.66 -25.11 -20.75
CA GLN A 323 -0.74 -24.80 -20.41
C GLN A 323 -0.90 -23.44 -19.69
N TRP A 324 0.17 -22.91 -19.12
CA TRP A 324 0.23 -21.62 -18.41
C TRP A 324 0.85 -20.50 -19.27
N GLY A 325 1.17 -20.76 -20.54
CA GLY A 325 1.87 -19.81 -21.41
C GLY A 325 3.36 -19.61 -21.08
N LEU A 326 3.94 -20.46 -20.21
CA LEU A 326 5.32 -20.38 -19.78
C LEU A 326 6.26 -21.10 -20.77
N THR A 327 7.48 -20.59 -20.91
CA THR A 327 8.49 -21.15 -21.81
C THR A 327 9.48 -22.02 -21.05
N TYR A 328 9.62 -23.29 -21.44
CA TYR A 328 10.58 -24.23 -20.87
C TYR A 328 12.04 -23.82 -21.17
N ILE A 329 12.92 -23.85 -20.15
CA ILE A 329 14.37 -23.69 -20.32
C ILE A 329 15.09 -25.02 -20.07
N SER A 330 15.08 -25.51 -18.82
CA SER A 330 15.72 -26.79 -18.44
C SER A 330 15.15 -27.33 -17.13
N HIS A 331 15.46 -28.57 -16.76
CA HIS A 331 15.11 -29.12 -15.45
C HIS A 331 16.23 -30.00 -14.91
N LYS A 332 16.25 -30.18 -13.59
CA LYS A 332 17.19 -31.03 -12.86
C LYS A 332 16.50 -31.71 -11.69
N ILE A 333 16.96 -32.91 -11.35
CA ILE A 333 16.55 -33.58 -10.11
C ILE A 333 17.63 -33.29 -9.08
N TYR A 334 17.22 -32.90 -7.87
CA TYR A 334 18.17 -32.61 -6.79
C TYR A 334 19.01 -33.87 -6.50
N PRO A 335 20.36 -33.79 -6.48
CA PRO A 335 21.23 -34.97 -6.42
C PRO A 335 21.02 -35.85 -5.19
N ASN A 336 20.61 -35.26 -4.06
CA ASN A 336 20.36 -35.98 -2.81
C ASN A 336 18.88 -36.38 -2.65
N SER A 337 18.10 -36.30 -3.72
CA SER A 337 16.72 -36.75 -3.74
C SER A 337 16.61 -38.20 -3.29
N SER A 338 15.59 -38.49 -2.49
CA SER A 338 15.21 -39.87 -2.18
C SER A 338 14.64 -40.54 -3.43
N THR A 339 14.92 -41.83 -3.61
CA THR A 339 14.31 -42.63 -4.68
C THR A 339 13.01 -43.28 -4.21
N GLY A 340 12.22 -43.78 -5.16
CA GLY A 340 10.95 -44.46 -4.89
C GLY A 340 9.75 -43.53 -4.80
N TRP A 341 8.64 -44.09 -4.32
CA TRP A 341 7.33 -43.45 -4.33
C TRP A 341 6.67 -43.53 -2.96
N THR A 342 6.12 -42.42 -2.48
CA THR A 342 5.31 -42.36 -1.26
C THR A 342 3.83 -42.50 -1.60
N LEU A 343 3.14 -43.41 -0.89
CA LEU A 343 1.71 -43.61 -1.00
C LEU A 343 0.95 -42.57 -0.19
N PHE A 344 0.04 -41.85 -0.83
CA PHE A 344 -0.87 -40.92 -0.19
C PHE A 344 -2.25 -41.56 -0.07
N LYS A 345 -2.79 -41.51 1.15
CA LYS A 345 -4.10 -42.06 1.49
C LYS A 345 -5.03 -40.92 1.89
N ASP A 346 -6.30 -41.10 1.59
CA ASP A 346 -7.34 -40.23 2.12
C ASP A 346 -7.36 -40.33 3.65
N SER A 347 -7.32 -39.19 4.32
CA SER A 347 -7.16 -39.12 5.78
C SER A 347 -8.37 -39.66 6.55
N GLN A 348 -9.55 -39.70 5.93
CA GLN A 348 -10.79 -40.11 6.58
C GLN A 348 -11.06 -41.61 6.40
N THR A 349 -10.76 -42.13 5.23
CA THR A 349 -11.09 -43.50 4.82
C THR A 349 -9.89 -44.44 4.80
N GLY A 350 -8.67 -43.90 4.74
CA GLY A 350 -7.43 -44.67 4.59
C GLY A 350 -7.22 -45.26 3.19
N PHE A 351 -8.12 -44.98 2.23
CA PHE A 351 -7.99 -45.47 0.86
C PHE A 351 -6.81 -44.81 0.13
N PRO A 352 -6.01 -45.56 -0.64
CA PRO A 352 -5.00 -44.96 -1.52
C PRO A 352 -5.65 -44.00 -2.52
N VAL A 353 -5.06 -42.80 -2.65
CA VAL A 353 -5.52 -41.75 -3.57
C VAL A 353 -4.51 -41.55 -4.69
N SER A 354 -3.22 -41.52 -4.35
CA SER A 354 -2.14 -41.36 -5.29
C SER A 354 -0.84 -41.90 -4.74
N ARG A 355 0.16 -42.00 -5.59
CA ARG A 355 1.55 -42.11 -5.18
C ARG A 355 2.35 -40.96 -5.78
N ARG A 356 3.33 -40.45 -5.05
CA ARG A 356 4.20 -39.36 -5.48
C ARG A 356 5.66 -39.80 -5.44
N SER A 357 6.41 -39.43 -6.47
CA SER A 357 7.84 -39.64 -6.50
C SER A 357 8.52 -38.86 -5.38
N ASN A 358 9.45 -39.50 -4.68
CA ASN A 358 10.23 -38.86 -3.63
C ASN A 358 11.32 -37.93 -4.19
N ALA A 359 11.46 -37.86 -5.52
CA ALA A 359 12.44 -37.02 -6.18
C ALA A 359 12.03 -35.55 -6.17
N GLU A 360 12.98 -34.67 -5.82
CA GLU A 360 12.80 -33.23 -5.90
C GLU A 360 13.20 -32.76 -7.30
N ILE A 361 12.20 -32.43 -8.11
CA ILE A 361 12.39 -32.01 -9.49
C ILE A 361 12.32 -30.49 -9.55
N TYR A 362 13.41 -29.85 -9.95
CA TYR A 362 13.50 -28.42 -10.18
C TYR A 362 13.45 -28.08 -11.66
N LEU A 363 12.79 -26.98 -11.98
CA LEU A 363 12.50 -26.49 -13.32
C LEU A 363 12.95 -25.05 -13.46
N LEU A 364 13.67 -24.75 -14.54
CA LEU A 364 13.89 -23.41 -15.04
C LEU A 364 12.93 -23.11 -16.18
N TYR A 365 12.23 -21.98 -16.08
CA TYR A 365 11.31 -21.51 -17.10
C TYR A 365 11.37 -19.99 -17.25
N LYS A 366 10.81 -19.50 -18.35
CA LYS A 366 10.65 -18.07 -18.63
C LYS A 366 9.16 -17.75 -18.66
N ASP A 367 8.76 -16.73 -17.92
CA ASP A 367 7.38 -16.25 -17.85
C ASP A 367 7.06 -15.39 -19.09
N THR A 368 5.77 -15.10 -19.26
CA THR A 368 5.17 -14.29 -20.33
C THR A 368 5.71 -12.87 -20.40
N ASP A 369 6.15 -12.29 -19.27
CA ASP A 369 6.81 -10.99 -19.20
C ASP A 369 8.31 -11.04 -19.55
N GLY A 370 8.82 -12.25 -19.78
CA GLY A 370 10.21 -12.51 -20.14
C GLY A 370 11.17 -12.66 -18.96
N THR A 371 10.68 -12.66 -17.72
CA THR A 371 11.48 -12.96 -16.53
C THR A 371 11.77 -14.46 -16.43
N CYS A 372 12.90 -14.83 -15.81
CA CYS A 372 13.30 -16.22 -15.64
C CYS A 372 13.16 -16.66 -14.19
N HIS A 373 12.76 -17.92 -14.00
CA HIS A 373 12.39 -18.47 -12.71
C HIS A 373 12.97 -19.87 -12.51
N ILE A 374 13.21 -20.22 -11.24
CA ILE A 374 13.44 -21.57 -10.77
C ILE A 374 12.29 -21.97 -9.84
N ALA A 375 11.67 -23.11 -10.10
CA ALA A 375 10.61 -23.66 -9.25
C ALA A 375 10.78 -25.17 -9.10
N SER A 376 10.06 -25.77 -8.16
CA SER A 376 10.00 -27.21 -7.98
C SER A 376 8.62 -27.77 -8.35
N VAL A 377 8.63 -28.96 -8.94
CA VAL A 377 7.43 -29.69 -9.35
C VAL A 377 7.44 -31.09 -8.73
N THR A 378 6.26 -31.64 -8.48
CA THR A 378 6.14 -33.04 -8.03
C THR A 378 5.61 -33.91 -9.15
N LEU A 379 6.04 -35.17 -9.17
CA LEU A 379 5.54 -36.20 -10.08
C LEU A 379 4.61 -37.14 -9.31
N ASP A 380 3.35 -37.19 -9.72
CA ASP A 380 2.30 -37.95 -9.05
C ASP A 380 1.64 -38.94 -10.04
N GLU A 381 1.10 -40.03 -9.52
CA GLU A 381 0.23 -40.96 -10.25
C GLU A 381 -1.02 -41.23 -9.41
N SER A 382 -2.20 -41.09 -10.04
CA SER A 382 -3.47 -41.33 -9.37
C SER A 382 -3.72 -42.82 -9.19
N TYR A 383 -4.28 -43.21 -8.05
CA TYR A 383 -4.66 -44.59 -7.80
C TYR A 383 -5.79 -45.00 -8.76
N ALA A 384 -5.58 -46.09 -9.50
CA ALA A 384 -6.52 -46.58 -10.51
C ALA A 384 -7.34 -47.79 -10.01
N GLY A 385 -7.10 -48.25 -8.78
CA GLY A 385 -7.75 -49.43 -8.20
C GLY A 385 -6.90 -50.69 -8.29
N GLY A 386 -7.21 -51.70 -7.47
CA GLY A 386 -6.54 -53.01 -7.50
C GLY A 386 -5.02 -52.98 -7.25
N GLY A 387 -4.50 -51.99 -6.52
CA GLY A 387 -3.05 -51.81 -6.35
C GLY A 387 -2.33 -51.17 -7.54
N THR A 388 -3.06 -50.73 -8.57
CA THR A 388 -2.50 -50.12 -9.79
C THR A 388 -2.59 -48.60 -9.76
N TYR A 389 -1.73 -47.96 -10.54
CA TYR A 389 -1.62 -46.51 -10.65
C TYR A 389 -1.70 -46.11 -12.13
N GLY A 390 -2.39 -45.00 -12.40
CA GLY A 390 -2.62 -44.49 -13.73
C GLY A 390 -1.40 -43.75 -14.31
N SER A 391 -1.64 -43.01 -15.40
CA SER A 391 -0.60 -42.23 -16.06
C SER A 391 0.01 -41.16 -15.13
N PRO A 392 1.33 -40.97 -15.16
CA PRO A 392 2.00 -39.95 -14.37
C PRO A 392 1.69 -38.54 -14.85
N TYR A 393 1.61 -37.60 -13.91
CA TYR A 393 1.38 -36.19 -14.15
C TYR A 393 2.18 -35.32 -13.18
N LEU A 394 2.41 -34.07 -13.58
CA LEU A 394 3.09 -33.09 -12.75
C LEU A 394 2.12 -32.23 -11.98
N LYS A 395 2.55 -31.77 -10.80
CA LYS A 395 1.78 -30.85 -9.97
C LYS A 395 2.66 -29.77 -9.33
N GLY A 396 2.10 -28.57 -9.31
CA GLY A 396 2.62 -27.39 -8.61
C GLY A 396 3.69 -26.63 -9.40
N LEU A 397 4.08 -25.51 -8.83
CA LEU A 397 5.28 -24.72 -9.11
C LEU A 397 5.69 -24.14 -7.75
N TRP A 398 6.25 -25.00 -6.89
CA TRP A 398 6.54 -24.68 -5.50
C TRP A 398 7.90 -23.99 -5.40
N ASN A 399 8.06 -23.12 -4.39
CA ASN A 399 9.31 -22.39 -4.15
C ASN A 399 9.78 -21.66 -5.43
N ASP A 400 8.83 -20.99 -6.09
CA ASP A 400 9.07 -20.22 -7.31
C ASP A 400 9.89 -18.97 -6.99
N GLU A 401 11.10 -18.91 -7.53
CA GLU A 401 12.07 -17.85 -7.27
C GLU A 401 12.62 -17.28 -8.57
N PHE A 402 12.88 -15.96 -8.57
CA PHE A 402 13.49 -15.29 -9.70
C PHE A 402 14.96 -15.65 -9.84
N ILE A 403 15.40 -15.83 -11.08
CA ILE A 403 16.81 -16.00 -11.42
C ILE A 403 17.18 -15.07 -12.58
N GLU A 404 18.41 -14.56 -12.58
CA GLU A 404 18.94 -13.86 -13.74
C GLU A 404 18.93 -14.77 -14.96
N CYS A 405 18.25 -14.36 -16.03
CA CYS A 405 18.30 -15.12 -17.28
C CYS A 405 19.74 -15.33 -17.79
N SER A 406 20.64 -14.38 -17.51
CA SER A 406 22.09 -14.48 -17.78
C SER A 406 22.81 -15.54 -16.94
N ALA A 407 22.26 -15.91 -15.78
CA ALA A 407 22.82 -16.88 -14.85
C ALA A 407 22.47 -18.34 -15.19
N ILE A 408 21.59 -18.56 -16.16
CA ILE A 408 21.14 -19.90 -16.60
C ILE A 408 22.11 -20.54 -17.62
N LYS A 409 23.25 -19.89 -17.89
CA LYS A 409 24.22 -20.31 -18.91
C LYS A 409 24.97 -21.59 -18.54
#